data_AF-A0A523FP87-F1
#
_entry.id   AF-A0A523FP87-F1
#
_cell.length_a   1.000
_cell.length_b   1.000
_cell.length_c   1.000
_cell.angle_alpha   90.00
_cell.angle_beta   90.00
_cell.angle_gamma   90.00
#
_symmetry.space_group_name_H-M   'P 1'
#
loop_
_entity.id
_entity.type
_entity.pdbx_description
1 polymer ?
#
loop_
_entity_poly.entity_id
_entity_poly.type
_entity_poly.pdbx_seq_one_letter_code
_entity_poly.pdbx_strand_id
1 'polypeptide(L)'
;MHAPIRNFVAVAAIRNFVAVATVVTLWGLSPNVQAQETAAQGVANIEQMFDSFTVSLVASTICDPPKERTLSNFLGNLMVVQGSILSAYQQKYPDLDETAILNIIDNRIHRLGESIQDQIAREGCMDASIVELLDLFEINSRPDLFKQ
;
A
#
# COMPACT_ATOMS: atom_id res chain seq x y z
N MET A 1 23.95 3.93 64.57
CA MET A 1 23.06 3.87 63.38
C MET A 1 22.86 2.40 63.04
N HIS A 2 21.60 2.01 62.78
CA HIS A 2 21.08 0.64 62.76
C HIS A 2 21.74 -0.29 61.70
N ALA A 3 21.96 -1.55 62.08
CA ALA A 3 22.06 -2.73 61.19
C ALA A 3 20.63 -3.31 60.93
N PRO A 4 20.37 -4.45 60.23
CA PRO A 4 21.25 -5.46 59.58
C PRO A 4 20.79 -5.95 58.17
N ILE A 5 21.67 -6.48 57.30
CA ILE A 5 22.01 -7.91 56.98
C ILE A 5 20.85 -8.82 56.48
N ARG A 6 21.16 -9.62 55.43
CA ARG A 6 20.66 -10.98 55.04
C ARG A 6 19.63 -10.99 53.89
N ASN A 7 19.62 -11.88 52.89
CA ASN A 7 20.25 -13.20 52.74
C ASN A 7 20.00 -13.75 51.30
N PHE A 8 20.97 -14.49 50.72
CA PHE A 8 20.83 -15.86 50.13
C PHE A 8 19.78 -16.07 49.01
N VAL A 9 20.03 -16.61 47.80
CA VAL A 9 20.61 -17.91 47.35
C VAL A 9 20.29 -17.95 45.83
N ALA A 10 21.22 -18.03 44.88
CA ALA A 10 21.92 -19.21 44.36
C ALA A 10 21.05 -20.44 44.02
N VAL A 11 20.46 -20.55 42.82
CA VAL A 11 20.18 -21.86 42.15
C VAL A 11 20.16 -21.59 40.64
N ALA A 12 21.25 -21.80 39.90
CA ALA A 12 21.69 -23.07 39.32
C ALA A 12 20.69 -23.69 38.33
N ALA A 13 21.17 -23.80 37.09
CA ALA A 13 20.80 -24.70 36.00
C ALA A 13 19.83 -25.84 36.32
N ILE A 14 18.87 -26.07 35.41
CA ILE A 14 18.20 -27.35 35.08
C ILE A 14 17.26 -27.02 33.90
N ARG A 15 17.05 -27.76 32.82
CA ARG A 15 17.64 -28.95 32.18
C ARG A 15 16.96 -29.00 30.80
N ASN A 16 17.66 -29.54 29.81
CA ASN A 16 17.05 -30.04 28.57
C ASN A 16 15.97 -31.10 28.86
N PHE A 17 15.14 -31.33 27.83
CA PHE A 17 14.34 -32.53 27.51
C PHE A 17 12.81 -32.46 27.71
N VAL A 18 12.13 -32.36 26.55
CA VAL A 18 11.11 -33.28 26.03
C VAL A 18 9.81 -33.44 26.84
N ALA A 19 8.69 -33.06 26.24
CA ALA A 19 7.73 -34.03 25.71
C ALA A 19 6.51 -33.36 25.08
N VAL A 20 6.21 -33.81 23.87
CA VAL A 20 4.94 -33.73 23.15
C VAL A 20 3.82 -34.35 23.99
N ALA A 21 2.64 -33.71 24.08
CA ALA A 21 1.34 -34.30 23.72
C ALA A 21 0.13 -33.47 24.22
N THR A 22 -0.64 -33.01 23.24
CA THR A 22 -2.11 -33.08 23.12
C THR A 22 -3.08 -32.29 24.02
N VAL A 23 -3.79 -31.37 23.33
CA VAL A 23 -5.27 -31.31 23.16
C VAL A 23 -6.13 -30.55 24.20
N VAL A 24 -6.65 -29.39 23.73
CA VAL A 24 -8.03 -28.85 23.87
C VAL A 24 -8.43 -28.28 25.25
N THR A 25 -9.01 -27.09 25.45
CA THR A 25 -9.41 -25.89 24.66
C THR A 25 -9.85 -24.79 25.67
N LEU A 26 -10.07 -23.57 25.16
CA LEU A 26 -11.01 -22.50 25.59
C LEU A 26 -10.41 -21.17 26.10
N TRP A 27 -10.36 -20.22 25.15
CA TRP A 27 -10.50 -18.75 25.23
C TRP A 27 -9.52 -17.90 26.05
N GLY A 28 -8.77 -17.05 25.35
CA GLY A 28 -8.07 -15.92 25.95
C GLY A 28 -7.01 -15.25 25.06
N LEU A 29 -7.46 -14.54 24.02
CA LEU A 29 -6.80 -13.36 23.43
C LEU A 29 -5.39 -13.52 22.81
N SER A 30 -5.34 -13.66 21.49
CA SER A 30 -4.57 -12.75 20.61
C SER A 30 -4.90 -13.03 19.13
N PRO A 31 -6.02 -12.52 18.60
CA PRO A 31 -6.25 -12.54 17.17
C PRO A 31 -5.71 -11.23 16.59
N ASN A 32 -4.43 -11.13 16.19
CA ASN A 32 -4.00 -9.95 15.42
C ASN A 32 -2.74 -10.11 14.55
N VAL A 33 -2.02 -11.22 14.60
CA VAL A 33 -0.81 -11.34 13.75
C VAL A 33 -1.15 -11.73 12.30
N GLN A 34 -2.27 -12.43 12.06
CA GLN A 34 -2.68 -12.86 10.71
C GLN A 34 -3.47 -11.81 9.91
N ALA A 35 -3.99 -10.75 10.55
CA ALA A 35 -4.64 -9.64 9.86
C ALA A 35 -3.64 -8.61 9.30
N GLN A 36 -2.42 -8.59 9.84
CA GLN A 36 -1.40 -7.61 9.48
C GLN A 36 -0.72 -7.95 8.14
N GLU A 37 -0.51 -9.23 7.83
CA GLU A 37 0.05 -9.66 6.54
C GLU A 37 -0.95 -9.48 5.38
N THR A 38 -2.25 -9.71 5.60
CA THR A 38 -3.28 -9.51 4.56
C THR A 38 -3.56 -8.03 4.31
N ALA A 39 -3.55 -7.19 5.35
CA ALA A 39 -3.65 -5.74 5.21
C ALA A 39 -2.41 -5.18 4.49
N ALA A 40 -1.20 -5.61 4.83
CA ALA A 40 0.02 -5.16 4.15
C ALA A 40 0.06 -5.56 2.67
N GLN A 41 -0.38 -6.78 2.33
CA GLN A 41 -0.52 -7.23 0.94
C GLN A 41 -1.64 -6.47 0.20
N GLY A 42 -2.76 -6.18 0.86
CA GLY A 42 -3.84 -5.36 0.31
C GLY A 42 -3.44 -3.91 0.05
N VAL A 43 -2.65 -3.31 0.95
CA VAL A 43 -2.09 -1.96 0.80
C VAL A 43 -1.04 -1.91 -0.31
N ALA A 44 -0.16 -2.92 -0.42
CA ALA A 44 0.81 -2.98 -1.52
C ALA A 44 0.10 -3.07 -2.88
N ASN A 45 -1.01 -3.80 -2.97
CA ASN A 45 -1.83 -3.89 -4.18
C ASN A 45 -2.52 -2.55 -4.50
N ILE A 46 -3.01 -1.82 -3.50
CA ILE A 46 -3.67 -0.53 -3.72
C ILE A 46 -2.70 0.59 -4.08
N GLU A 47 -1.49 0.59 -3.50
CA GLU A 47 -0.40 1.50 -3.87
C GLU A 47 0.02 1.29 -5.33
N GLN A 48 0.18 0.03 -5.76
CA GLN A 48 0.50 -0.30 -7.15
C GLN A 48 -0.62 0.10 -8.13
N MET A 49 -1.88 -0.12 -7.75
CA MET A 49 -3.02 0.30 -8.55
C MET A 49 -3.05 1.83 -8.67
N PHE A 50 -2.89 2.55 -7.56
CA PHE A 50 -2.83 4.01 -7.57
C PHE A 50 -1.70 4.55 -8.44
N ASP A 51 -0.51 3.94 -8.37
CA ASP A 51 0.62 4.30 -9.21
C ASP A 51 0.29 4.08 -10.69
N SER A 52 -0.27 2.93 -11.05
CA SER A 52 -0.69 2.60 -12.42
C SER A 52 -1.63 3.64 -13.00
N PHE A 53 -2.65 4.07 -12.25
CA PHE A 53 -3.53 5.15 -12.68
C PHE A 53 -2.76 6.47 -12.85
N THR A 54 -1.91 6.82 -11.90
CA THR A 54 -1.16 8.08 -11.95
C THR A 54 -0.27 8.15 -13.19
N VAL A 55 0.55 7.13 -13.43
CA VAL A 55 1.51 7.12 -14.54
C VAL A 55 0.81 7.05 -15.91
N SER A 56 -0.28 6.28 -16.02
CA SER A 56 -1.04 6.15 -17.27
C SER A 56 -1.82 7.41 -17.61
N LEU A 57 -2.34 8.15 -16.62
CA LEU A 57 -2.99 9.45 -16.85
C LEU A 57 -2.00 10.50 -17.37
N VAL A 58 -0.80 10.54 -16.79
CA VAL A 58 0.24 11.49 -17.20
C VAL A 58 0.69 11.18 -18.62
N ALA A 59 0.96 9.91 -18.93
CA ALA A 59 1.35 9.47 -20.26
C ALA A 59 0.26 9.80 -21.31
N SER A 60 -1.01 9.46 -21.04
CA SER A 60 -2.10 9.72 -21.99
C SER A 60 -2.30 11.21 -22.24
N THR A 61 -2.27 12.04 -21.20
CA THR A 61 -2.46 13.49 -21.33
C THR A 61 -1.41 14.15 -22.24
N ILE A 62 -0.18 13.64 -22.22
CA ILE A 62 0.94 14.20 -22.99
C ILE A 62 1.02 13.60 -24.40
N CYS A 63 0.91 12.28 -24.50
CA CYS A 63 1.24 11.55 -25.73
C CYS A 63 0.03 11.18 -26.61
N ASP A 64 -1.13 10.92 -26.01
CA ASP A 64 -2.37 10.62 -26.75
C ASP A 64 -3.61 11.05 -25.93
N PRO A 65 -3.99 12.35 -26.00
CA PRO A 65 -5.06 12.88 -25.18
C PRO A 65 -6.37 12.08 -25.37
N PRO A 66 -6.93 11.51 -24.30
CA PRO A 66 -8.04 10.57 -24.41
C PRO A 66 -9.35 11.26 -24.80
N LYS A 67 -10.23 10.49 -25.44
CA LYS A 67 -11.61 10.92 -25.71
C LYS A 67 -12.37 11.14 -24.40
N GLU A 68 -13.30 12.10 -24.38
CA GLU A 68 -14.07 12.49 -23.20
C GLU A 68 -14.71 11.32 -22.46
N ARG A 69 -15.34 10.38 -23.18
CA ARG A 69 -15.95 9.19 -22.56
C ARG A 69 -14.93 8.29 -21.88
N THR A 70 -13.78 8.05 -22.52
CA THR A 70 -12.71 7.21 -21.96
C THR A 70 -12.14 7.88 -20.71
N LEU A 71 -11.84 9.18 -20.79
CA LEU A 71 -11.38 9.97 -19.65
C LEU A 71 -12.40 9.97 -18.50
N SER A 72 -13.69 10.12 -18.79
CA SER A 72 -14.73 10.09 -17.76
C SER A 72 -14.78 8.75 -17.01
N ASN A 73 -14.65 7.64 -17.72
CA ASN A 73 -14.61 6.32 -17.07
C ASN A 73 -13.34 6.16 -16.23
N PHE A 74 -12.20 6.57 -16.78
CA PHE A 74 -10.91 6.56 -16.09
C PHE A 74 -10.98 7.33 -14.76
N LEU A 75 -11.50 8.56 -14.79
CA LEU A 75 -11.62 9.40 -13.60
C LEU A 75 -12.57 8.78 -12.57
N GLY A 76 -13.68 8.19 -13.01
CA GLY A 76 -14.59 7.46 -12.12
C GLY A 76 -13.88 6.31 -11.40
N ASN A 77 -13.06 5.54 -12.11
CA ASN A 77 -12.27 4.46 -11.54
C ASN A 77 -11.15 4.99 -10.62
N LEU A 78 -10.45 6.06 -11.01
CA LEU A 78 -9.42 6.69 -10.18
C LEU A 78 -9.98 7.16 -8.85
N MET A 79 -11.20 7.72 -8.80
CA MET A 79 -11.83 8.13 -7.55
C MET A 79 -12.01 6.97 -6.55
N VAL A 80 -12.33 5.76 -7.04
CA VAL A 80 -12.43 4.55 -6.20
C VAL A 80 -11.06 4.18 -5.62
N VAL A 81 -10.02 4.23 -6.44
CA VAL A 81 -8.64 3.94 -6.01
C VAL A 81 -8.14 5.00 -5.03
N GLN A 82 -8.46 6.28 -5.25
CA GLN A 82 -8.14 7.40 -4.35
C GLN A 82 -8.76 7.24 -2.96
N GLY A 83 -10.03 6.81 -2.88
CA GLY A 83 -10.65 6.49 -1.59
C GLY A 83 -9.96 5.32 -0.89
N SER A 84 -9.57 4.31 -1.67
CA SER A 84 -8.95 3.09 -1.15
C SER A 84 -7.52 3.33 -0.64
N ILE A 85 -6.72 4.14 -1.35
CA ILE A 85 -5.36 4.51 -0.93
C ILE A 85 -5.39 5.38 0.32
N LEU A 86 -6.34 6.32 0.42
CA LEU A 86 -6.50 7.15 1.62
C LEU A 86 -6.81 6.28 2.85
N SER A 87 -7.79 5.38 2.72
CA SER A 87 -8.15 4.44 3.80
C SER A 87 -6.97 3.54 4.19
N ALA A 88 -6.24 3.03 3.21
CA ALA A 88 -5.03 2.24 3.43
C ALA A 88 -3.95 3.02 4.21
N TYR A 89 -3.73 4.29 3.88
CA TYR A 89 -2.74 5.13 4.57
C TYR A 89 -3.19 5.51 5.98
N GLN A 90 -4.48 5.77 6.19
CA GLN A 90 -5.05 6.00 7.52
C GLN A 90 -4.86 4.78 8.44
N GLN A 91 -5.01 3.57 7.91
CA GLN A 91 -4.78 2.33 8.66
C GLN A 91 -3.29 2.09 8.93
N LYS A 92 -2.42 2.42 7.97
CA LYS A 92 -0.97 2.23 8.07
C LYS A 92 -0.28 3.24 8.98
N TYR A 93 -0.81 4.48 9.03
CA TYR A 93 -0.25 5.60 9.78
C TYR A 93 -1.31 6.23 10.69
N PRO A 94 -1.79 5.53 11.73
CA PRO A 94 -2.89 6.00 12.57
C PRO A 94 -2.56 7.26 13.38
N ASP A 95 -1.27 7.58 13.55
CA ASP A 95 -0.81 8.77 14.26
C ASP A 95 -0.77 10.04 13.39
N LEU A 96 -0.95 9.90 12.07
CA LEU A 96 -0.99 11.03 11.13
C LEU A 96 -2.42 11.52 10.97
N ASP A 97 -2.59 12.84 10.91
CA ASP A 97 -3.85 13.42 10.48
C ASP A 97 -4.06 13.25 8.96
N GLU A 98 -5.30 13.47 8.53
CA GLU A 98 -5.67 13.33 7.12
C GLU A 98 -4.88 14.26 6.21
N THR A 99 -4.53 15.47 6.67
CA THR A 99 -3.78 16.44 5.86
C THR A 99 -2.36 15.94 5.59
N ALA A 100 -1.70 15.38 6.60
CA ALA A 100 -0.39 14.77 6.45
C ALA A 100 -0.44 13.58 5.48
N ILE A 101 -1.48 12.74 5.56
CA ILE A 101 -1.66 11.61 4.63
C ILE A 101 -1.87 12.10 3.19
N LEU A 102 -2.74 13.10 2.99
CA LEU A 102 -2.98 13.69 1.68
C LEU A 102 -1.70 14.30 1.10
N ASN A 103 -0.88 14.96 1.92
CA ASN A 103 0.43 15.45 1.50
C ASN A 103 1.37 14.32 1.06
N ILE A 104 1.34 13.16 1.72
CA ILE A 104 2.15 12.01 1.28
C ILE A 104 1.69 11.51 -0.08
N ILE A 105 0.37 11.40 -0.28
CA ILE A 105 -0.23 10.96 -1.55
C ILE A 105 0.08 11.97 -2.66
N ASP A 106 -0.07 13.27 -2.41
CA ASP A 106 0.21 14.34 -3.38
C ASP A 106 1.69 14.36 -3.81
N ASN A 107 2.61 14.26 -2.84
CA ASN A 107 4.03 14.13 -3.14
C ASN A 107 4.34 12.87 -3.97
N ARG A 108 3.58 11.78 -3.81
CA ARG A 108 3.72 10.58 -4.63
C ARG A 108 3.25 10.83 -6.07
N ILE A 109 2.10 11.47 -6.24
CA ILE A 109 1.58 11.87 -7.56
C ILE A 109 2.61 12.73 -8.29
N HIS A 110 3.15 13.75 -7.61
CA HIS A 110 4.11 14.67 -8.20
C HIS A 110 5.37 13.93 -8.69
N ARG A 111 6.00 13.10 -7.85
CA ARG A 111 7.19 12.33 -8.22
C ARG A 111 6.95 11.38 -9.40
N LEU A 112 5.82 10.68 -9.42
CA LEU A 112 5.46 9.79 -10.53
C LEU A 112 5.24 10.60 -11.81
N GLY A 113 4.54 11.73 -11.71
CA GLY A 113 4.28 12.62 -12.85
C GLY A 113 5.55 13.22 -13.43
N GLU A 114 6.47 13.71 -12.60
CA GLU A 114 7.78 14.19 -13.04
C GLU A 114 8.59 13.08 -13.72
N SER A 115 8.63 11.88 -13.11
CA SER A 115 9.36 10.75 -13.68
C SER A 115 8.88 10.39 -15.09
N ILE A 116 7.56 10.37 -15.33
CA ILE A 116 7.00 10.06 -16.64
C ILE A 116 7.21 11.21 -17.64
N GLN A 117 7.05 12.46 -17.21
CA GLN A 117 7.33 13.63 -18.05
C GLN A 117 8.79 13.63 -18.53
N ASP A 118 9.72 13.40 -17.60
CA ASP A 118 11.14 13.31 -17.86
C ASP A 118 11.46 12.15 -18.82
N GLN A 119 10.78 11.02 -18.66
CA GLN A 119 10.95 9.87 -19.54
C GLN A 119 10.47 10.19 -20.97
N ILE A 120 9.26 10.76 -21.11
CA ILE A 120 8.72 11.18 -22.41
C ILE A 120 9.63 12.22 -23.08
N ALA A 121 10.19 13.15 -22.31
CA ALA A 121 11.12 14.15 -22.84
C ALA A 121 12.41 13.54 -23.39
N ARG A 122 12.92 12.45 -22.79
CA ARG A 122 14.15 11.77 -23.22
C ARG A 122 13.93 10.76 -24.35
N GLU A 123 12.87 9.96 -24.26
CA GLU A 123 12.67 8.76 -25.06
C GLU A 123 11.59 8.95 -26.13
N GLY A 124 10.69 9.93 -25.93
CA GLY A 124 9.58 10.23 -26.82
C GLY A 124 8.37 9.33 -26.59
N CYS A 125 7.22 9.76 -27.14
CA CYS A 125 5.94 9.07 -26.96
C CYS A 125 5.86 7.69 -27.63
N MET A 126 6.78 7.36 -28.53
CA MET A 126 6.83 6.08 -29.24
C MET A 126 7.73 5.06 -28.56
N ASP A 127 8.35 5.42 -27.43
CA ASP A 127 9.07 4.44 -26.61
C ASP A 127 8.12 3.34 -26.13
N ALA A 128 8.60 2.09 -26.13
CA ALA A 128 7.78 0.93 -25.80
C ALA A 128 7.18 1.04 -24.40
N SER A 129 7.93 1.56 -23.43
CA SER A 129 7.43 1.71 -22.06
C SER A 129 6.36 2.80 -21.95
N ILE A 130 6.43 3.87 -22.75
CA ILE A 130 5.37 4.89 -22.80
C ILE A 130 4.11 4.33 -23.47
N VAL A 131 4.26 3.55 -24.54
CA VAL A 131 3.14 2.85 -25.18
C VAL A 131 2.43 1.91 -24.20
N GLU A 132 3.18 1.18 -23.37
CA GLU A 132 2.60 0.35 -22.30
C GLU A 132 1.78 1.18 -21.30
N LEU A 133 2.19 2.41 -20.97
CA LEU A 133 1.42 3.30 -20.11
C LEU A 133 0.11 3.78 -20.77
N LEU A 134 0.11 3.95 -22.09
CA LEU A 134 -1.12 4.26 -22.85
C LEU A 134 -2.08 3.07 -22.85
N ASP A 135 -1.57 1.84 -23.02
CA ASP A 135 -2.38 0.63 -22.91
C ASP A 135 -2.97 0.47 -21.48
N LEU A 136 -2.18 0.79 -20.45
CA LEU A 136 -2.65 0.83 -19.07
C LEU A 136 -3.77 1.86 -18.87
N PHE A 137 -3.71 3.02 -19.53
CA PHE A 137 -4.79 4.00 -19.47
C PHE A 137 -6.11 3.41 -19.98
N GLU A 138 -6.07 2.71 -21.12
CA GLU A 138 -7.25 2.06 -21.71
C GLU A 138 -7.80 0.94 -20.80
N ILE A 139 -6.93 0.15 -20.17
CA ILE A 139 -7.34 -0.86 -19.18
C ILE A 139 -8.01 -0.20 -17.97
N ASN A 140 -7.40 0.85 -17.44
CA ASN A 140 -7.88 1.60 -16.28
C ASN A 140 -9.18 2.39 -16.59
N SER A 141 -9.52 2.56 -17.87
CA SER A 141 -10.74 3.24 -18.35
C SER A 141 -11.93 2.28 -18.54
N ARG A 142 -11.76 0.98 -18.29
CA ARG A 142 -12.83 0.00 -18.49
C ARG A 142 -13.99 0.22 -17.50
N PRO A 143 -15.25 0.24 -17.97
CA PRO A 143 -16.42 0.56 -17.14
C PRO A 143 -16.81 -0.56 -16.13
N ASP A 144 -16.16 -1.71 -16.21
CA ASP A 144 -16.35 -2.90 -15.40
C ASP A 144 -15.15 -3.24 -14.50
N LEU A 145 -14.12 -2.38 -14.46
CA LEU A 145 -12.88 -2.63 -13.74
C LEU A 145 -13.08 -3.03 -12.26
N PHE A 146 -14.08 -2.45 -11.60
CA PHE A 146 -14.42 -2.74 -10.19
C PHE A 146 -15.78 -3.42 -9.99
N LYS A 147 -16.42 -3.91 -11.06
CA LYS A 147 -17.68 -4.66 -10.96
C LYS A 147 -17.35 -6.15 -10.85
N GLN A 148 -17.22 -6.65 -9.61
CA GLN A 148 -17.14 -8.08 -9.29
C GLN A 148 -18.30 -8.49 -8.39
#